data_AF-A0A519X1D5-F1
#
_entry.id   AF-A0A519X1D5-F1
#
_cell.length_a   1.000
_cell.length_b   1.000
_cell.length_c   1.000
_cell.angle_alpha   90.00
_cell.angle_beta   90.00
_cell.angle_gamma   90.00
#
_symmetry.space_group_name_H-M   'P 1'
#
loop_
_entity.id
_entity.type
_entity.pdbx_description
1 polymer ?
#
loop_
_entity_poly.entity_id
_entity_poly.type
_entity_poly.pdbx_seq_one_letter_code
_entity_poly.pdbx_strand_id
1 'polypeptide(L)'
;MDSHPNAADQLLQKPGTIRLEKGIALEGRLWSWLLSQTNETSKTETLPMEISLLGPEKILSGWLLIKASPITVVYDAEISDGQVGISALEISFNLQQCIYPL
;
A
#
# COMPACT_ATOMS: atom_id res chain seq x y z
N MET A 1 26.22 28.97 0.76
CA MET A 1 25.24 28.11 1.45
C MET A 1 24.52 27.34 0.36
N ASP A 2 24.92 26.10 0.10
CA ASP A 2 24.23 25.24 -0.87
C ASP A 2 22.96 24.69 -0.21
N SER A 3 21.85 25.39 -0.40
CA SER A 3 20.52 24.90 -0.02
C SER A 3 19.99 23.98 -1.12
N HIS A 4 20.61 22.82 -1.30
CA HIS A 4 19.94 21.74 -2.01
C HIS A 4 18.86 21.18 -1.08
N PRO A 5 17.58 21.10 -1.50
CA PRO A 5 16.57 20.46 -0.68
C PRO A 5 16.99 19.00 -0.47
N ASN A 6 17.01 18.55 0.78
CA ASN A 6 17.33 17.17 1.12
C ASN A 6 16.45 16.23 0.27
N ALA A 7 17.07 15.24 -0.37
CA ALA A 7 16.35 14.26 -1.19
C ALA A 7 15.26 13.54 -0.38
N ALA A 8 15.46 13.36 0.94
CA ALA A 8 14.45 12.82 1.84
C ALA A 8 13.23 13.75 1.97
N ASP A 9 13.44 15.07 2.03
CA ASP A 9 12.34 16.06 2.10
C ASP A 9 11.56 16.11 0.77
N GLN A 10 12.22 15.90 -0.37
CA GLN A 10 11.56 15.82 -1.67
C GLN A 10 10.72 14.55 -1.84
N LEU A 11 11.14 13.43 -1.23
CA LEU A 11 10.39 12.18 -1.20
C LEU A 11 9.11 12.29 -0.35
N LEU A 12 9.10 13.15 0.68
CA LEU A 12 7.92 13.42 1.51
C LEU A 12 6.88 14.34 0.85
N GLN A 13 7.26 15.05 -0.24
CA GLN A 13 6.39 16.03 -0.90
C GLN A 13 5.57 15.48 -2.07
N LYS A 14 5.85 14.26 -2.55
CA LYS A 14 5.12 13.64 -3.65
C LYS A 14 4.36 12.40 -3.16
N PRO A 15 3.17 12.12 -3.71
CA PRO A 15 2.52 10.85 -3.48
C PRO A 15 3.44 9.69 -3.91
N GLY A 16 3.59 8.71 -3.04
CA GLY A 16 4.23 7.44 -3.34
C GLY A 16 3.23 6.44 -3.90
N THR A 17 3.74 5.40 -4.54
CA THR A 17 2.96 4.23 -4.97
C THR A 17 3.51 2.99 -4.30
N ILE A 18 2.62 2.15 -3.75
CA ILE A 18 2.97 0.83 -3.23
C ILE A 18 2.20 -0.24 -3.99
N ARG A 19 2.87 -1.36 -4.24
CA ARG A 19 2.27 -2.56 -4.82
C ARG A 19 2.18 -3.64 -3.74
N LEU A 20 0.98 -4.14 -3.49
CA LEU A 20 0.70 -5.25 -2.58
C LEU A 20 0.30 -6.47 -3.39
N GLU A 21 0.83 -7.64 -3.04
CA GLU A 21 0.52 -8.90 -3.72
C GLU A 21 0.03 -9.93 -2.70
N LYS A 22 -1.01 -10.68 -3.07
CA LYS A 22 -1.53 -11.78 -2.25
C LYS A 22 -1.93 -12.96 -3.13
N GLY A 23 -1.99 -14.15 -2.53
CA GLY A 23 -2.62 -15.31 -3.16
C GLY A 23 -4.11 -15.05 -3.44
N ILE A 24 -4.59 -15.48 -4.61
CA ILE A 24 -5.98 -15.29 -5.05
C ILE A 24 -6.95 -16.00 -4.09
N ALA A 25 -6.59 -17.17 -3.55
CA ALA A 25 -7.43 -17.96 -2.65
C ALA A 25 -7.75 -17.31 -1.29
N LEU A 26 -7.07 -16.20 -0.94
CA LEU A 26 -7.28 -15.51 0.33
C LEU A 26 -8.29 -14.37 0.17
N GLU A 27 -9.54 -14.58 0.57
CA GLU A 27 -10.52 -13.49 0.66
C GLU A 27 -10.20 -12.57 1.83
N GLY A 28 -10.43 -11.27 1.65
CA GLY A 28 -10.17 -10.28 2.70
C GLY A 28 -10.98 -9.00 2.47
N ARG A 29 -11.52 -8.44 3.57
CA ARG A 29 -12.35 -7.22 3.54
C ARG A 29 -11.64 -6.05 2.86
N LEU A 30 -10.34 -5.91 3.10
CA LEU A 30 -9.49 -4.90 2.47
C LEU A 30 -9.45 -5.07 0.94
N TRP A 31 -9.32 -6.31 0.46
CA TRP A 31 -9.26 -6.61 -0.96
C TRP A 31 -10.60 -6.38 -1.66
N SER A 32 -11.70 -6.84 -1.03
CA SER A 32 -13.06 -6.60 -1.53
C SER A 32 -13.40 -5.11 -1.59
N TRP A 33 -13.01 -4.34 -0.58
CA TRP A 33 -13.18 -2.89 -0.59
C TRP A 33 -12.34 -2.22 -1.69
N LEU A 34 -11.05 -2.54 -1.81
CA LEU A 34 -10.19 -1.96 -2.85
C LEU A 34 -10.74 -2.24 -4.26
N LEU A 35 -11.31 -3.42 -4.49
CA LEU A 35 -11.96 -3.78 -5.74
C LEU A 35 -13.24 -2.99 -6.03
N SER A 36 -14.07 -2.73 -5.01
CA SER A 36 -15.27 -1.90 -5.20
C SER A 36 -14.87 -0.47 -5.60
N GLN A 37 -13.81 0.06 -4.98
CA GLN A 37 -13.30 1.40 -5.26
C GLN A 37 -12.72 1.57 -6.68
N THR A 38 -12.15 0.52 -7.29
CA THR A 38 -11.66 0.59 -8.67
C THR A 38 -12.77 0.51 -9.72
N ASN A 39 -13.95 -0.02 -9.35
CA ASN A 39 -15.08 -0.19 -10.28
C ASN A 39 -16.09 0.96 -10.22
N GLU A 40 -16.07 1.78 -9.16
CA GLU A 40 -16.95 2.94 -9.02
C GLU A 40 -16.35 4.19 -9.69
N THR A 41 -17.08 4.76 -10.65
CA THR A 41 -16.67 5.94 -11.42
C THR A 41 -16.80 7.26 -10.66
N SER A 42 -17.42 7.25 -9.48
CA SER A 42 -17.67 8.45 -8.69
C SER A 42 -16.99 8.37 -7.32
N LYS A 43 -15.77 8.93 -7.27
CA LYS A 43 -15.01 9.28 -6.06
C LYS A 43 -14.46 8.08 -5.27
N THR A 44 -13.23 7.71 -5.60
CA THR A 44 -12.42 6.76 -4.83
C THR A 44 -12.25 7.25 -3.40
N GLU A 45 -12.72 6.45 -2.44
CA GLU A 45 -12.51 6.70 -1.01
C GLU A 45 -11.04 6.45 -0.64
N THR A 46 -10.53 7.28 0.27
CA THR A 46 -9.17 7.13 0.79
C THR A 46 -9.19 6.60 2.21
N LEU A 47 -8.29 5.67 2.55
CA LEU A 47 -8.14 5.15 3.90
C LEU A 47 -6.71 5.38 4.43
N PRO A 48 -6.52 5.58 5.74
CA PRO A 48 -5.20 5.46 6.34
C PRO A 48 -4.80 3.98 6.40
N MET A 49 -3.53 3.68 6.07
CA MET A 49 -2.98 2.33 6.16
C MET A 49 -1.64 2.37 6.91
N GLU A 50 -1.44 1.41 7.81
CA GLU A 50 -0.18 1.24 8.53
C GLU A 50 0.53 -0.02 8.05
N ILE A 51 1.80 0.14 7.67
CA ILE A 51 2.69 -0.99 7.39
C ILE A 51 3.70 -1.06 8.52
N SER A 52 3.73 -2.19 9.22
CA SER A 52 4.55 -2.36 10.42
C SER A 52 5.50 -3.54 10.27
N LEU A 53 6.78 -3.29 10.58
CA LEU A 53 7.79 -4.32 10.72
C LEU A 53 7.65 -4.94 12.11
N LEU A 54 7.29 -6.22 12.14
CA LEU A 54 7.10 -6.96 13.38
C LEU A 54 8.40 -7.68 13.77
N GLY A 55 8.80 -7.53 15.02
CA GLY A 55 9.73 -8.43 15.69
C GLY A 55 8.97 -9.59 16.34
N PRO A 56 9.67 -10.50 17.05
CA PRO A 56 9.05 -11.67 17.66
C PRO A 56 7.93 -11.34 18.66
N GLU A 57 8.04 -10.20 19.36
CA GLU A 57 7.13 -9.84 20.46
C GLU A 57 6.56 -8.42 20.35
N LYS A 58 7.07 -7.59 19.44
CA LYS A 58 6.67 -6.19 19.32
C LYS A 58 6.83 -5.64 17.92
N ILE A 59 6.18 -4.50 17.65
CA ILE A 59 6.42 -3.70 16.46
C ILE A 59 7.80 -3.02 16.60
N LEU A 60 8.65 -3.16 15.58
CA LEU A 60 9.99 -2.55 15.54
C LEU A 60 9.97 -1.17 14.88
N SER A 61 9.20 -1.04 13.80
CA SER A 61 9.04 0.21 13.06
C SER A 61 7.75 0.16 12.25
N GLY A 62 7.27 1.31 11.77
CA GLY A 62 6.13 1.36 10.88
C GLY A 62 6.07 2.63 10.05
N TRP A 63 5.23 2.58 9.02
CA TRP A 63 4.97 3.68 8.10
C TRP A 63 3.47 3.89 7.99
N LEU A 64 3.02 5.13 8.14
CA LEU A 64 1.62 5.50 7.93
C LEU A 64 1.48 6.05 6.52
N LEU A 65 0.71 5.32 5.71
CA LEU A 65 0.28 5.74 4.38
C LEU A 65 -1.04 6.49 4.56
N ILE A 66 -1.00 7.83 4.46
CA ILE A 66 -2.19 8.66 4.58
C ILE A 66 -2.79 8.93 3.20
N LYS A 67 -4.12 9.10 3.16
CA LYS A 67 -4.88 9.27 1.91
C LYS A 67 -4.62 8.15 0.90
N ALA A 68 -4.48 6.91 1.38
CA ALA A 68 -4.20 5.77 0.52
C ALA A 68 -5.41 5.49 -0.38
N SER A 69 -5.19 5.45 -1.69
CA SER A 69 -6.22 5.31 -2.71
C SER A 69 -5.81 4.22 -3.71
N PRO A 70 -6.67 3.23 -4.00
CA PRO A 70 -6.39 2.25 -5.05
C PRO A 70 -6.25 2.94 -6.41
N ILE A 71 -5.29 2.46 -7.19
CA ILE A 71 -5.06 2.88 -8.58
C ILE A 71 -5.57 1.80 -9.53
N THR A 72 -5.09 0.57 -9.37
CA THR A 72 -5.39 -0.54 -10.28
C THR A 72 -5.27 -1.88 -9.55
N VAL A 73 -6.14 -2.82 -9.91
CA VAL A 73 -6.00 -4.23 -9.52
C VAL A 73 -5.58 -5.05 -10.75
N VAL A 74 -4.51 -5.81 -10.61
CA VAL A 74 -4.06 -6.77 -11.62
C VAL A 74 -4.31 -8.17 -11.10
N TYR A 75 -5.12 -8.92 -11.82
CA TYR A 75 -5.31 -10.35 -11.59
C TYR A 75 -4.37 -11.11 -12.51
N ASP A 76 -3.33 -11.72 -11.94
CA ASP A 76 -2.51 -12.66 -12.69
C ASP A 76 -3.07 -14.06 -12.44
N ALA A 77 -4.01 -14.43 -13.31
CA ALA A 77 -4.74 -15.69 -13.26
C ALA A 77 -4.04 -16.82 -14.04
N GLU A 78 -2.81 -16.61 -14.55
CA GLU A 78 -2.04 -17.68 -15.20
C GLU A 78 -1.53 -18.67 -14.16
N ILE A 79 -2.45 -19.51 -13.70
CA ILE A 79 -2.19 -20.66 -12.86
C ILE A 79 -1.74 -21.78 -13.80
N SER A 80 -0.44 -21.91 -13.99
CA SER A 80 0.14 -23.15 -14.50
C SER A 80 0.10 -24.22 -13.39
N ASP A 81 0.03 -25.50 -13.76
CA ASP A 81 -0.13 -26.62 -12.80
C ASP A 81 0.91 -26.53 -11.67
N GLY A 82 0.44 -26.32 -10.44
CA GLY A 82 1.26 -26.23 -9.23
C GLY A 82 1.63 -24.82 -8.75
N GLN A 83 1.20 -23.75 -9.43
CA GLN A 83 1.42 -22.37 -8.97
C GLN A 83 0.20 -21.81 -8.21
N VAL A 84 0.46 -20.93 -7.23
CA VAL A 84 -0.60 -20.18 -6.56
C VAL A 84 -0.85 -18.91 -7.36
N GLY A 85 -2.07 -18.73 -7.89
CA GLY A 85 -2.43 -17.49 -8.58
C GLY A 85 -2.28 -16.28 -7.66
N ILE A 86 -1.79 -15.17 -8.22
CA ILE A 86 -1.47 -13.95 -7.47
C ILE A 86 -2.38 -12.80 -7.93
N SER A 87 -2.94 -12.08 -6.97
CA SER A 87 -3.57 -10.78 -7.23
C SER A 87 -2.66 -9.67 -6.73
N ALA A 88 -2.43 -8.68 -7.56
CA ALA A 88 -1.66 -7.49 -7.22
C ALA A 88 -2.54 -6.25 -7.19
N LEU A 89 -2.22 -5.32 -6.31
CA LEU A 89 -2.93 -4.06 -6.14
C LEU A 89 -1.91 -2.93 -6.02
N GLU A 90 -2.15 -1.85 -6.77
CA GLU A 90 -1.38 -0.62 -6.67
C GLU A 90 -2.18 0.47 -5.94
N ILE A 91 -1.52 1.11 -4.98
CA ILE A 91 -2.11 2.13 -4.10
C ILE A 91 -1.24 3.38 -4.15
N SER A 92 -1.86 4.52 -4.42
CA SER A 92 -1.23 5.85 -4.26
C SER A 92 -1.43 6.31 -2.82
N PHE A 93 -0.43 6.94 -2.22
CA PHE A 93 -0.49 7.43 -0.84
C PHE A 93 0.42 8.63 -0.63
N ASN A 94 0.19 9.39 0.43
CA ASN A 94 1.19 10.32 0.96
C ASN A 94 1.87 9.68 2.17
N LEU A 95 3.19 9.80 2.26
CA LEU A 95 3.94 9.19 3.36
C LEU A 95 3.95 10.11 4.59
N GLN A 96 3.57 9.55 5.75
CA GLN A 96 3.81 10.17 7.04
C GLN A 96 4.71 9.24 7.87
N GLN A 97 5.87 9.74 8.27
CA GLN A 97 6.79 8.98 9.12
C GLN A 97 6.15 8.77 10.51
N CYS A 98 6.09 7.52 10.97
CA CYS A 98 5.67 7.20 12.33
C CYS A 98 6.87 7.23 13.27
N ILE A 99 6.68 7.81 14.46
CA ILE A 99 7.65 7.75 15.54
C ILE A 99 7.02 6.87 16.62
N TYR A 100 7.51 5.65 16.77
CA TYR A 100 7.12 4.78 17.88
C TYR A 100 8.09 5.01 19.05
N PRO A 101 7.59 5.23 20.28
CA PRO A 101 8.44 5.25 21.45
C PRO A 101 9.11 3.87 21.62
N LEU A 102 10.43 3.88 21.81
CA LEU A 102 11.28 2.69 21.97
C LEU A 102 10.97 1.91 23.25
#